data_AF-A0A1M5JQC2-F1
#
_entry.id   AF-A0A1M5JQC2-F1
#
_cell.length_a   1.000
_cell.length_b   1.000
_cell.length_c   1.000
_cell.angle_alpha   90.00
_cell.angle_beta   90.00
_cell.angle_gamma   90.00
#
_symmetry.space_group_name_H-M   'P 1'
#
loop_
_entity.id
_entity.type
_entity.pdbx_description
1 polymer ?
#
loop_
_entity_poly.entity_id
_entity_poly.type
_entity_poly.pdbx_seq_one_letter_code
_entity_poly.pdbx_strand_id
1 'polypeptide(L)'
;MYILYEPFAKPSQDHSGLFDLDNLSQRIHGYIDLRAQGILTGEKELKEESKYILTEVMLRGEVSRGDAKRVTGLSERSARRVLSALEDEELVTSESHRSPVRFSIPPKVVGYYFPGLYPVKSQLVCKNVRSSCGQLV
;
A
#
# COMPACT_ATOMS: atom_id res chain seq x y z
N MET A 1 8.61 17.48 -25.58
CA MET A 1 8.97 16.05 -25.68
C MET A 1 8.48 15.39 -24.40
N TYR A 2 7.20 15.01 -24.39
CA TYR A 2 6.55 14.40 -23.22
C TYR A 2 6.83 12.91 -23.26
N ILE A 3 7.43 12.40 -22.19
CA ILE A 3 7.62 10.96 -21.98
C ILE A 3 6.23 10.41 -21.68
N LEU A 4 5.76 9.54 -22.56
CA LEU A 4 4.50 8.84 -22.41
C LEU A 4 4.58 7.93 -21.19
N TYR A 5 3.61 8.11 -20.29
CA TYR A 5 3.27 7.14 -19.25
C TYR A 5 2.58 5.96 -19.93
N GLU A 6 3.30 4.84 -20.07
CA GLU A 6 2.72 3.57 -20.52
C GLU A 6 1.75 3.04 -19.44
N PRO A 7 0.45 2.84 -19.75
CA PRO A 7 -0.52 2.35 -18.78
C PRO A 7 -0.36 0.83 -18.60
N PHE A 8 -0.01 0.43 -17.38
CA PHE A 8 -0.39 -0.84 -16.73
C PHE A 8 -0.65 -2.04 -17.67
N ALA A 9 0.39 -2.49 -18.38
CA ALA A 9 0.38 -3.79 -19.03
C ALA A 9 0.39 -4.90 -17.95
N LYS A 10 -0.69 -5.70 -17.91
CA LYS A 10 -0.79 -6.90 -17.07
C LYS A 10 0.16 -8.00 -17.58
N PRO A 11 0.84 -8.73 -16.68
CA PRO A 11 1.12 -10.13 -16.90
C PRO A 11 0.26 -11.00 -15.97
N SER A 12 -0.38 -11.99 -16.57
CA SER A 12 -1.05 -13.13 -15.96
C SER A 12 -0.07 -14.03 -15.22
N GLN A 13 -0.30 -14.32 -13.93
CA GLN A 13 0.02 -15.60 -13.29
C GLN A 13 -1.06 -15.91 -12.24
N ASP A 14 -1.70 -17.06 -12.41
CA ASP A 14 -2.57 -17.70 -11.42
C ASP A 14 -1.68 -18.31 -10.33
N HIS A 15 -1.64 -17.65 -9.17
CA HIS A 15 -1.28 -18.27 -7.90
C HIS A 15 -2.49 -18.15 -6.96
N SER A 16 -3.55 -18.86 -7.33
CA SER A 16 -4.70 -19.14 -6.48
C SER A 16 -4.27 -19.68 -5.11
N GLY A 17 -4.18 -18.78 -4.13
CA GLY A 17 -4.45 -19.14 -2.73
C GLY A 17 -3.36 -18.93 -1.68
N LEU A 18 -2.20 -18.31 -1.95
CA LEU A 18 -1.23 -18.09 -0.85
C LEU A 18 -0.64 -16.69 -0.69
N PHE A 19 -0.52 -15.89 -1.74
CA PHE A 19 -0.08 -14.50 -1.56
C PHE A 19 -0.68 -13.60 -2.65
N ASP A 20 -1.68 -12.80 -2.28
CA ASP A 20 -2.26 -11.71 -3.08
C ASP A 20 -1.27 -10.52 -3.23
N LEU A 21 0.01 -10.79 -3.46
CA LEU A 21 1.09 -9.80 -3.58
C LEU A 21 0.92 -8.96 -4.83
N ASP A 22 0.42 -9.54 -5.93
CA ASP A 22 0.16 -8.80 -7.17
C ASP A 22 -0.93 -7.76 -6.96
N ASN A 23 -2.01 -8.17 -6.29
CA ASN A 23 -3.12 -7.29 -5.93
C ASN A 23 -2.65 -6.21 -4.92
N LEU A 24 -1.78 -6.57 -3.97
CA LEU A 24 -1.20 -5.61 -3.04
C LEU A 24 -0.29 -4.60 -3.75
N SER A 25 0.57 -5.05 -4.65
CA SER A 25 1.46 -4.18 -5.43
C SER A 25 0.66 -3.19 -6.27
N GLN A 26 -0.41 -3.64 -6.93
CA GLN A 26 -1.31 -2.76 -7.69
C GLN A 26 -1.96 -1.70 -6.79
N ARG A 27 -2.37 -2.07 -5.57
CA ARG A 27 -2.92 -1.11 -4.60
C ARG A 27 -1.86 -0.14 -4.08
N ILE A 28 -0.64 -0.59 -3.82
CA ILE A 28 0.47 0.30 -3.44
C ILE A 28 0.71 1.34 -4.55
N HIS A 29 0.75 0.90 -5.81
CA HIS A 29 0.96 1.79 -6.95
C HIS A 29 -0.19 2.79 -7.07
N GLY A 30 -1.44 2.31 -7.04
CA GLY A 30 -2.64 3.15 -7.08
C GLY A 30 -2.69 4.18 -5.95
N TYR A 31 -2.30 3.81 -4.72
CA TYR A 31 -2.23 4.75 -3.61
C TYR A 31 -1.23 5.88 -3.87
N ILE A 32 -0.03 5.55 -4.36
CA ILE A 32 0.99 6.57 -4.66
C ILE A 32 0.59 7.42 -5.86
N ASP A 33 -0.05 6.83 -6.88
CA ASP A 33 -0.61 7.57 -8.02
C ASP A 33 -1.62 8.63 -7.57
N LEU A 34 -2.55 8.26 -6.69
CA LEU A 34 -3.54 9.19 -6.15
C LEU A 34 -2.89 10.31 -5.31
N ARG A 35 -1.80 10.01 -4.60
CA ARG A 35 -1.02 11.01 -3.84
C ARG A 35 -0.20 11.92 -4.74
N ALA A 36 0.39 11.39 -5.80
CA ALA A 36 1.14 12.17 -6.79
C ALA A 36 0.23 13.13 -7.55
N GLN A 37 -1.02 12.73 -7.79
CA GLN A 37 -2.05 13.57 -8.42
C GLN A 37 -2.73 14.53 -7.43
N GLY A 38 -2.40 14.50 -6.14
CA GLY A 38 -3.00 15.36 -5.11
C GLY A 38 -4.50 15.13 -4.88
N ILE A 39 -5.03 13.96 -5.27
CA ILE A 39 -6.46 13.62 -5.15
C ILE A 39 -6.83 13.32 -3.68
N LEU A 40 -5.88 12.76 -2.91
CA LEU A 40 -6.08 12.40 -1.51
C LEU A 40 -5.94 13.64 -0.60
N THR A 41 -7.07 14.24 -0.25
CA THR A 41 -7.14 15.38 0.69
C THR A 41 -6.67 14.97 2.09
N GLY A 42 -5.62 15.61 2.60
CA GLY A 42 -5.08 15.40 3.95
C GLY A 42 -3.75 14.63 4.03
N GLU A 43 -3.28 14.09 2.91
CA GLU A 43 -1.96 13.43 2.82
C GLU A 43 -0.98 14.30 2.02
N LYS A 44 0.31 14.25 2.35
CA LYS A 44 1.36 14.99 1.61
C LYS A 44 1.50 14.46 0.18
N GLU A 45 1.84 15.33 -0.76
CA GLU A 45 2.17 14.89 -2.12
C GLU A 45 3.43 14.01 -2.09
N LEU A 46 3.35 12.85 -2.73
CA LEU A 46 4.48 11.95 -2.90
C LEU A 46 4.88 11.87 -4.37
N LYS A 47 6.17 11.67 -4.57
CA LYS A 47 6.73 11.43 -5.89
C LYS A 47 6.31 10.07 -6.43
N GLU A 48 6.06 9.98 -7.73
CA GLU A 48 5.64 8.73 -8.39
C GLU A 48 6.73 7.65 -8.29
N GLU A 49 8.00 8.06 -8.24
CA GLU A 49 9.14 7.15 -8.10
C GLU A 49 9.15 6.43 -6.74
N SER A 50 8.37 6.90 -5.76
CA SER A 50 8.20 6.24 -4.45
C SER A 50 7.60 4.83 -4.59
N LYS A 51 6.83 4.58 -5.65
CA LYS A 51 6.25 3.26 -5.97
C LYS A 51 7.33 2.18 -6.07
N TYR A 52 8.44 2.49 -6.72
CA TYR A 52 9.52 1.53 -6.95
C TYR A 52 10.21 1.15 -5.65
N ILE A 53 10.46 2.12 -4.76
CA ILE A 53 11.03 1.85 -3.44
C ILE A 53 10.08 0.98 -2.62
N LEU A 54 8.80 1.36 -2.53
CA LEU A 54 7.83 0.58 -1.74
C LEU A 54 7.68 -0.85 -2.26
N THR A 55 7.65 -1.03 -3.58
CA THR A 55 7.59 -2.36 -4.21
C THR A 55 8.86 -3.17 -3.90
N GLU A 56 10.03 -2.56 -4.01
CA GLU A 56 11.30 -3.23 -3.73
C GLU A 56 11.40 -3.64 -2.25
N VAL A 57 11.02 -2.77 -1.32
CA VAL A 57 11.03 -3.10 0.12
C VAL A 57 9.96 -4.14 0.45
N MET A 58 8.79 -4.11 -0.21
CA MET A 58 7.76 -5.14 -0.04
C MET A 58 8.27 -6.53 -0.50
N LEU A 59 8.98 -6.58 -1.63
CA LEU A 59 9.48 -7.84 -2.20
C LEU A 59 10.72 -8.37 -1.47
N ARG A 60 11.66 -7.50 -1.09
CA ARG A 60 12.94 -7.87 -0.48
C ARG A 60 12.94 -7.81 1.04
N GLY A 61 11.94 -7.17 1.65
CA GLY A 61 11.85 -6.90 3.08
C GLY A 61 12.71 -5.71 3.55
N GLU A 62 13.84 -5.46 2.90
CA GLU A 62 14.74 -4.35 3.23
C GLU A 62 15.45 -3.77 2.00
N VAL A 63 15.68 -2.46 2.02
CA VAL A 63 16.41 -1.73 0.96
C VAL A 63 17.45 -0.82 1.60
N SER A 64 18.68 -0.88 1.12
CA SER A 64 19.71 0.07 1.57
C SER A 64 19.47 1.46 0.94
N ARG A 65 19.85 2.53 1.65
CA ARG A 65 19.74 3.89 1.10
C ARG A 65 20.58 4.09 -0.18
N GLY A 66 21.63 3.30 -0.37
CA GLY A 66 22.44 3.29 -1.60
C GLY A 66 21.71 2.66 -2.78
N ASP A 67 20.89 1.65 -2.53
CA ASP A 67 20.08 0.98 -3.56
C ASP A 67 18.89 1.83 -4.01
N ALA A 68 18.38 2.73 -3.16
CA ALA A 68 17.29 3.63 -3.51
C ALA A 68 17.56 4.46 -4.78
N LYS A 69 18.83 4.85 -5.02
CA LYS A 69 19.25 5.52 -6.26
C LYS A 69 19.07 4.61 -7.48
N ARG A 70 19.45 3.34 -7.34
CA ARG A 70 19.35 2.34 -8.42
C ARG A 70 17.90 1.97 -8.71
N VAL A 71 17.08 1.86 -7.66
CA VAL A 71 15.66 1.49 -7.75
C VAL A 71 14.82 2.63 -8.34
N THR A 72 15.05 3.87 -7.92
CA THR A 72 14.29 5.03 -8.44
C THR A 72 14.82 5.56 -9.76
N GLY A 73 16.06 5.25 -10.15
CA GLY A 73 16.72 5.84 -11.32
C GLY A 73 17.01 7.34 -11.19
N LEU A 74 16.80 7.93 -10.00
CA LEU A 74 16.96 9.36 -9.75
C LEU A 74 18.38 9.73 -9.31
N SER A 75 18.67 11.03 -9.30
CA SER A 75 19.88 11.55 -8.65
C SER A 75 19.86 11.25 -7.16
N GLU A 76 21.04 11.11 -6.54
CA GLU A 76 21.14 10.71 -5.13
C GLU A 76 20.43 11.68 -4.18
N ARG A 77 20.47 12.99 -4.48
CA ARG A 77 19.73 14.00 -3.72
C ARG A 77 18.21 13.78 -3.81
N SER A 78 17.71 13.45 -4.99
CA SER A 78 16.28 13.19 -5.20
C SER A 78 15.85 11.87 -4.56
N ALA A 79 16.65 10.81 -4.68
CA ALA A 79 16.39 9.53 -4.02
C ALA A 79 16.33 9.68 -2.48
N ARG A 80 17.26 10.45 -1.90
CA ARG A 80 17.22 10.77 -0.46
C ARG A 80 15.96 11.54 -0.07
N ARG A 81 15.52 12.51 -0.88
CA ARG A 81 14.27 13.25 -0.64
C ARG A 81 13.05 12.35 -0.68
N VAL A 82 13.00 11.41 -1.63
CA VAL A 82 11.91 10.43 -1.72
C VAL A 82 11.89 9.54 -0.48
N LEU A 83 13.04 9.03 -0.06
CA LEU A 83 13.15 8.24 1.17
C LEU A 83 12.70 9.03 2.39
N SER A 84 13.18 10.27 2.57
CA SER A 84 12.74 11.12 3.68
C SER A 84 11.23 11.37 3.66
N ALA A 85 10.64 11.61 2.49
CA ALA A 85 9.19 11.78 2.38
C ALA A 85 8.42 10.49 2.72
N LEU A 86 8.94 9.31 2.38
CA LEU A 86 8.34 8.03 2.76
C LEU A 86 8.47 7.74 4.27
N GLU A 87 9.57 8.16 4.89
CA GLU A 87 9.80 8.05 6.33
C GLU A 87 8.91 9.02 7.13
N ASP A 88 8.78 10.27 6.68
CA ASP A 88 7.86 11.28 7.26
C ASP A 88 6.42 10.76 7.31
N GLU A 89 6.05 9.94 6.33
CA GLU A 89 4.72 9.40 6.13
C GLU A 89 4.50 8.04 6.79
N GLU A 90 5.52 7.53 7.48
CA GLU A 90 5.54 6.23 8.17
C GLU A 90 5.25 5.03 7.26
N LEU A 91 5.27 5.20 5.93
CA LEU A 91 5.14 4.11 4.96
C LEU A 91 6.37 3.18 4.99
N VAL A 92 7.44 3.70 5.58
CA VAL A 92 8.75 3.12 5.59
C VAL A 92 9.41 3.47 6.93
N THR A 93 10.13 2.52 7.53
CA THR A 93 10.82 2.74 8.80
C THR A 93 12.30 2.39 8.67
N SER A 94 13.15 3.15 9.37
CA SER A 94 14.57 2.86 9.53
C SER A 94 14.94 2.83 11.02
N GLU A 95 15.78 1.88 11.42
CA GLU A 95 16.30 1.75 12.78
C GLU A 95 17.40 2.79 13.08
N SER A 96 18.10 3.27 12.04
CA SER A 96 19.16 4.27 12.15
C SER A 96 19.34 5.06 10.84
N HIS A 97 20.01 6.21 10.91
CA HIS A 97 20.37 7.01 9.74
C HIS A 97 21.18 6.23 8.68
N ARG A 98 21.89 5.18 9.09
CA ARG A 98 22.63 4.27 8.19
C ARG A 98 21.98 2.91 7.99
N SER A 99 20.89 2.60 8.68
CA SER A 99 20.28 1.29 8.59
C SER A 99 19.58 1.11 7.25
N PRO A 100 19.40 -0.15 6.80
CA PRO A 100 18.44 -0.42 5.75
C PRO A 100 17.04 0.00 6.18
N VAL A 101 16.21 0.14 5.17
CA VAL A 101 14.89 0.72 5.21
C VAL A 101 13.89 -0.42 5.04
N ARG A 102 12.91 -0.52 5.94
CA ARG A 102 11.92 -1.62 6.01
C ARG A 102 10.52 -1.13 5.69
N PHE A 103 9.70 -2.04 5.18
CA PHE A 103 8.32 -1.75 4.82
C PHE A 103 7.49 -1.61 6.09
N SER A 104 6.72 -0.52 6.18
CA SER A 104 5.83 -0.24 7.30
C SER A 104 4.41 -0.08 6.78
N ILE A 105 3.43 -0.57 7.54
CA ILE A 105 2.01 -0.49 7.19
C ILE A 105 1.33 0.35 8.26
N PRO A 106 1.34 1.69 8.13
CA PRO A 106 0.66 2.55 9.10
C PRO A 106 -0.87 2.38 8.98
N PRO A 107 -1.63 2.59 10.07
CA PRO A 107 -3.07 2.34 10.10
C PRO A 107 -3.86 3.12 9.03
N LYS A 108 -3.34 4.29 8.61
CA LYS A 108 -3.92 5.12 7.55
C LYS A 108 -3.96 4.45 6.17
N VAL A 109 -3.01 3.56 5.86
CA VAL A 109 -2.96 2.86 4.56
C VAL A 109 -3.54 1.44 4.61
N VAL A 110 -3.73 0.87 5.80
CA VAL A 110 -4.24 -0.51 5.97
C VAL A 110 -5.55 -0.72 5.21
N GLY A 111 -6.49 0.21 5.32
CA GLY A 111 -7.79 0.11 4.63
C GLY A 111 -7.70 0.13 3.11
N TYR A 112 -6.67 0.79 2.57
CA TYR A 112 -6.41 0.84 1.12
C TYR A 112 -5.65 -0.40 0.66
N TYR A 113 -4.62 -0.81 1.39
CA TYR A 113 -3.76 -1.95 1.05
C TYR A 113 -4.45 -3.30 1.22
N PHE A 114 -5.41 -3.40 2.14
CA PHE A 114 -6.12 -4.64 2.44
C PHE A 114 -7.62 -4.39 2.53
N PRO A 115 -8.31 -4.25 1.38
CA PRO A 115 -9.76 -4.11 1.35
C PRO A 115 -10.39 -5.42 1.89
N GLY A 116 -10.90 -5.39 3.12
CA GLY A 116 -11.50 -6.55 3.78
C GLY A 116 -10.77 -7.08 5.02
N LEU A 117 -9.64 -6.48 5.44
CA LEU A 117 -8.91 -6.90 6.65
C LEU A 117 -9.73 -6.71 7.93
N TYR A 118 -10.57 -5.68 7.95
CA TYR A 118 -11.59 -5.54 8.96
C TYR A 118 -12.86 -6.22 8.45
N PRO A 119 -13.35 -7.29 9.11
CA PRO A 119 -14.70 -7.73 8.84
C PRO A 119 -15.59 -6.52 9.11
N VAL A 120 -16.31 -6.06 8.09
CA VAL A 120 -17.53 -5.28 8.34
C VAL A 120 -18.29 -6.16 9.31
N LYS A 121 -18.41 -5.75 10.59
CA LYS A 121 -19.17 -6.54 11.56
C LYS A 121 -20.52 -6.77 10.92
N SER A 122 -20.69 -7.98 10.38
CA SER A 122 -21.90 -8.40 9.75
C SER A 122 -22.94 -8.29 10.84
N GLN A 123 -23.76 -7.27 10.71
CA GLN A 123 -25.08 -7.14 11.27
C GLN A 123 -25.49 -8.35 12.13
N LEU A 124 -25.43 -8.20 13.44
CA LEU A 124 -26.42 -8.85 14.29
C LEU A 124 -27.76 -8.17 13.99
N VAL A 125 -28.32 -8.46 12.81
CA VAL A 125 -29.75 -8.31 12.58
C VAL A 125 -30.37 -9.50 13.28
N CYS A 126 -31.11 -9.23 14.36
CA CYS A 126 -32.02 -10.19 14.98
C CYS A 126 -32.96 -10.73 13.91
N LYS A 127 -32.58 -11.84 13.26
CA LYS A 127 -33.52 -12.62 12.46
C LYS A 127 -34.41 -13.36 13.43
N ASN A 128 -35.69 -13.02 13.37
CA ASN A 128 -36.85 -13.82 13.79
C ASN A 128 -37.57 -13.42 15.09
N VAL A 129 -38.25 -12.26 15.04
CA VAL A 129 -39.57 -12.15 15.69
C VAL A 129 -40.58 -12.82 14.76
N ARG A 130 -40.93 -14.08 15.05
CA ARG A 130 -42.29 -14.63 14.89
C ARG A 130 -42.38 -16.09 15.33
N SER A 131 -43.35 -16.30 16.23
CA SER A 131 -44.18 -17.50 16.33
C SER A 131 -43.65 -18.69 17.12
N SER A 132 -43.76 -18.60 18.44
CA SER A 132 -44.23 -19.74 19.25
C SER A 132 -45.14 -19.21 20.35
N CYS A 133 -46.34 -18.79 19.94
CA CYS A 133 -47.49 -18.82 20.83
C CYS A 133 -47.83 -20.31 20.98
N GLY A 134 -47.14 -20.97 21.91
CA GLY A 134 -47.46 -22.31 22.35
C GLY A 134 -48.74 -22.24 23.15
N GLN A 135 -49.86 -22.48 22.50
CA GLN A 135 -51.04 -22.99 23.16
C GLN A 135 -50.82 -24.50 23.28
N LEU A 136 -50.50 -24.97 24.48
CA LEU A 136 -50.67 -26.37 24.83
C LEU A 136 -51.06 -26.45 26.31
N VAL A 137 -52.28 -26.98 26.48
CA VAL A 137 -53.02 -27.41 27.69
C VAL A 137 -53.35 -26.37 28.75
#